data_AF-A0A411H9V4-F1
#
_entry.id   AF-A0A411H9V4-F1
#
_cell.length_a   1.000
_cell.length_b   1.000
_cell.length_c   1.000
_cell.angle_alpha   90.00
_cell.angle_beta   90.00
_cell.angle_gamma   90.00
#
_symmetry.space_group_name_H-M   'P 1'
#
loop_
_entity.id
_entity.type
_entity.pdbx_description
1 polymer ?
#
loop_
_entity_poly.entity_id
_entity_poly.type
_entity_poly.pdbx_seq_one_letter_code
_entity_poly.pdbx_strand_id
1 'polypeptide(L)'
;MATGQLLEGGKIRYTFTDYIDYKVNVTANLNLNLFIDPRIVKNNGEVTLTSKLNEQNTEKKIEVEYKDGVGKYYTNLNGSIETFNKADNKFTHVAYVKPINGNKSESVSITGSLTQGSNVSGKSPIVKVYEY
;
A
#
# COMPACT_ATOMS: atom_id res chain seq x y z
N MET A 1 3.71 -16.20 23.94
CA MET A 1 5.14 -16.23 23.54
C MET A 1 5.66 -14.83 23.36
N ALA A 2 5.26 -14.08 22.33
CA ALA A 2 5.65 -12.69 22.18
C ALA A 2 4.57 -11.88 21.46
N THR A 3 4.60 -10.56 21.63
CA THR A 3 3.77 -9.60 20.86
C THR A 3 4.66 -8.75 19.97
N GLY A 4 4.24 -8.53 18.72
CA GLY A 4 5.00 -7.78 17.72
C GLY A 4 4.54 -6.33 17.57
N GLN A 5 5.48 -5.44 17.28
CA GLN A 5 5.23 -4.05 16.90
C GLN A 5 6.11 -3.63 15.72
N LEU A 6 5.55 -2.81 14.81
CA LEU A 6 6.30 -2.16 13.74
C LEU A 6 6.94 -0.88 14.29
N LEU A 7 8.25 -0.76 14.11
CA LEU A 7 9.05 0.41 14.43
C LEU A 7 9.46 1.12 13.13
N GLU A 8 10.08 2.28 13.29
CA GLU A 8 10.60 3.06 12.17
C GLU A 8 11.61 2.27 11.31
N GLY A 9 11.66 2.58 10.02
CA GLY A 9 12.59 1.96 9.07
C GLY A 9 12.29 0.50 8.75
N GLY A 10 11.05 0.06 8.93
CA GLY A 10 10.63 -1.32 8.62
C GLY A 10 11.07 -2.37 9.65
N LYS A 11 11.58 -1.94 10.82
CA LYS A 11 12.00 -2.86 11.88
C LYS A 11 10.78 -3.43 12.60
N ILE A 12 10.74 -4.75 12.79
CA ILE A 12 9.70 -5.41 13.59
C ILE A 12 10.33 -5.89 14.90
N ARG A 13 9.77 -5.50 16.04
CA ARG A 13 10.21 -5.94 17.37
C ARG A 13 9.19 -6.85 18.00
N TYR A 14 9.64 -8.02 18.43
CA TYR A 14 8.86 -8.91 19.28
C TYR A 14 9.34 -8.81 20.72
N THR A 15 8.40 -8.66 21.65
CA THR A 15 8.65 -8.66 23.09
C THR A 15 8.03 -9.91 23.69
N PHE A 16 8.83 -10.71 24.39
CA PHE A 16 8.31 -11.91 25.05
C PHE A 16 7.32 -11.56 26.15
N THR A 17 6.34 -12.44 26.33
CA THR A 17 5.41 -12.42 27.46
C THR A 17 5.95 -13.32 28.59
N ASP A 18 5.50 -13.10 29.81
CA ASP A 18 5.73 -13.95 30.99
C ASP A 18 5.51 -15.46 30.75
N TYR A 19 4.64 -15.83 29.79
CA TYR A 19 4.46 -17.20 29.31
C TYR A 19 5.77 -17.95 29.01
N ILE A 20 6.86 -17.23 28.64
CA ILE A 20 8.13 -17.84 28.23
C ILE A 20 9.02 -18.25 29.41
N ASP A 21 8.83 -17.67 30.60
CA ASP A 21 9.85 -17.62 31.67
C ASP A 21 10.32 -18.99 32.15
N TYR A 22 9.49 -20.01 32.04
CA TYR A 22 9.73 -21.38 32.49
C TYR A 22 9.73 -22.40 31.33
N LYS A 23 9.81 -21.92 30.08
CA LYS A 23 9.84 -22.79 28.89
C LYS A 23 11.28 -23.09 28.49
N VAL A 24 11.53 -24.34 28.10
CA VAL A 24 12.84 -24.82 27.66
C VAL A 24 12.76 -25.19 26.19
N ASN A 25 13.83 -24.92 25.42
CA ASN A 25 13.96 -25.26 24.00
C ASN A 25 12.80 -24.76 23.13
N VAL A 26 12.40 -23.50 23.34
CA VAL A 26 11.26 -22.91 22.63
C VAL A 26 11.59 -22.69 21.16
N THR A 27 10.69 -23.18 20.30
CA THR A 27 10.68 -22.87 18.87
C THR A 27 9.40 -22.12 18.52
N ALA A 28 9.47 -21.30 17.48
CA ALA A 28 8.32 -20.53 16.99
C ALA A 28 8.35 -20.47 15.47
N ASN A 29 7.15 -20.47 14.88
CA ASN A 29 6.95 -20.22 13.47
C ASN A 29 6.28 -18.85 13.30
N LEU A 30 6.75 -18.09 12.33
CA LEU A 30 6.20 -16.78 11.99
C LEU A 30 6.00 -16.69 10.49
N ASN A 31 4.79 -16.30 10.09
CA ASN A 31 4.45 -16.01 8.70
C ASN A 31 3.84 -14.61 8.64
N LEU A 32 4.43 -13.75 7.80
CA LEU A 32 4.04 -12.37 7.62
C LEU A 32 3.84 -12.09 6.14
N ASN A 33 2.73 -11.45 5.80
CA ASN A 33 2.55 -10.88 4.47
C ASN A 33 3.47 -9.67 4.32
N LEU A 34 4.19 -9.61 3.20
CA LEU A 34 4.98 -8.45 2.80
C LEU A 34 4.30 -7.79 1.60
N PHE A 35 4.03 -6.50 1.71
CA PHE A 35 3.42 -5.71 0.64
C PHE A 35 4.49 -4.82 0.00
N ILE A 36 4.45 -4.70 -1.33
CA ILE A 36 5.31 -3.76 -2.04
C ILE A 36 4.89 -2.34 -1.66
N ASP A 37 5.86 -1.52 -1.25
CA ASP A 37 5.63 -0.10 -0.98
C ASP A 37 5.72 0.70 -2.30
N PRO A 38 4.60 1.20 -2.83
CA PRO A 38 4.58 1.93 -4.11
C PRO A 38 5.31 3.27 -4.05
N ARG A 39 5.65 3.77 -2.84
CA ARG A 39 6.46 5.00 -2.68
C ARG A 39 7.94 4.74 -3.00
N ILE A 40 8.39 3.50 -2.81
CA ILE A 40 9.78 3.07 -3.02
C ILE A 40 9.92 2.40 -4.38
N VAL A 41 9.09 1.39 -4.67
CA VAL A 41 9.10 0.65 -5.95
C VAL A 41 8.10 1.31 -6.89
N LYS A 42 8.57 2.25 -7.71
CA LYS A 42 7.68 3.10 -8.55
C LYS A 42 7.37 2.53 -9.93
N ASN A 43 8.17 1.57 -10.40
CA ASN A 43 8.09 1.04 -11.76
C ASN A 43 8.05 -0.49 -11.73
N ASN A 44 7.65 -1.09 -12.85
CA ASN A 44 7.73 -2.52 -13.06
C ASN A 44 9.20 -2.98 -13.04
N GLY A 45 9.43 -4.24 -12.65
CA GLY A 45 10.73 -4.87 -12.70
C GLY A 45 11.02 -5.79 -11.51
N GLU A 46 12.20 -6.41 -11.57
CA GLU A 46 12.67 -7.29 -10.51
C GLU A 46 13.03 -6.49 -9.24
N VAL A 47 12.49 -6.93 -8.11
CA VAL A 47 12.81 -6.39 -6.78
C VAL A 47 13.36 -7.52 -5.92
N THR A 48 14.46 -7.26 -5.23
CA THR A 48 15.00 -8.16 -4.20
C THR A 48 14.43 -7.77 -2.84
N LEU A 49 13.60 -8.65 -2.29
CA LEU A 49 13.09 -8.55 -0.91
C LEU A 49 14.10 -9.16 0.04
N THR A 50 14.39 -8.46 1.13
CA THR A 50 15.30 -8.94 2.18
C THR A 50 14.64 -8.87 3.54
N SER A 51 14.92 -9.87 4.37
CA SER A 51 14.59 -9.89 5.80
C SER A 51 15.82 -10.32 6.57
N LYS A 52 16.14 -9.60 7.64
CA LYS A 52 17.29 -9.91 8.50
C LYS A 52 16.81 -10.18 9.91
N LEU A 53 17.12 -11.37 10.42
CA LEU A 53 16.91 -11.74 11.82
C LEU A 53 18.27 -12.07 12.45
N ASN A 54 18.64 -11.28 13.45
CA ASN A 54 20.01 -11.27 13.98
C ASN A 54 21.03 -11.04 12.85
N GLU A 55 21.94 -11.98 12.59
CA GLU A 55 22.92 -11.91 11.50
C GLU A 55 22.49 -12.67 10.24
N GLN A 56 21.33 -13.35 10.28
CA GLN A 56 20.86 -14.20 9.20
C GLN A 56 19.99 -13.40 8.23
N ASN A 57 20.37 -13.41 6.95
CA ASN A 57 19.59 -12.81 5.87
C ASN A 57 18.76 -13.88 5.17
N THR A 58 17.52 -13.55 4.86
CA THR A 58 16.66 -14.28 3.93
C THR A 58 16.32 -13.35 2.78
N GLU A 59 16.52 -13.82 1.56
CA GLU A 59 16.35 -13.01 0.36
C GLU A 59 15.44 -13.72 -0.65
N LYS A 60 14.66 -12.93 -1.38
CA LYS A 60 13.84 -13.42 -2.48
C LYS A 60 13.69 -12.35 -3.57
N LYS A 61 13.96 -12.74 -4.80
CA LYS A 61 13.66 -11.92 -5.99
C LYS A 61 12.23 -12.17 -6.45
N ILE A 62 11.52 -11.10 -6.78
CA ILE A 62 10.18 -11.14 -7.35
C ILE A 62 10.07 -10.13 -8.49
N GLU A 63 9.26 -10.45 -9.48
CA GLU A 63 8.86 -9.48 -10.51
C GLU A 63 7.66 -8.67 -10.00
N VAL A 64 7.77 -7.35 -10.04
CA VAL A 64 6.66 -6.44 -9.71
C VAL A 64 6.09 -5.87 -11.00
N GLU A 65 4.78 -5.98 -11.16
CA GLU A 65 4.05 -5.42 -12.30
C GLU A 65 2.88 -4.56 -11.81
N TYR A 66 2.88 -3.30 -12.22
CA TYR A 66 1.80 -2.35 -12.01
C TYR A 66 0.93 -2.23 -13.26
N LYS A 67 -0.34 -1.88 -13.05
CA LYS A 67 -1.28 -1.61 -14.14
C LYS A 67 -1.11 -0.18 -14.66
N ASP A 68 -1.18 -0.02 -15.97
CA ASP A 68 -1.10 1.28 -16.67
C ASP A 68 -2.38 2.13 -16.58
N GLY A 69 -3.37 1.70 -15.80
CA GLY A 69 -4.70 2.30 -15.76
C GLY A 69 -5.49 2.00 -17.03
N VAL A 70 -6.40 2.90 -17.41
CA VAL A 70 -7.24 2.78 -18.60
C VAL A 70 -7.08 4.02 -19.46
N GLY A 71 -6.66 3.82 -20.72
CA GLY A 71 -6.47 4.88 -21.70
C GLY A 71 -7.42 4.79 -22.89
N LYS A 72 -7.84 5.95 -23.39
CA LYS A 72 -8.41 6.14 -24.73
C LYS A 72 -7.61 7.20 -25.48
N TYR A 73 -7.96 7.50 -26.73
CA TYR A 73 -7.20 8.39 -27.63
C TYR A 73 -6.78 9.74 -27.01
N TYR A 74 -7.59 10.33 -26.11
CA TYR A 74 -7.35 11.65 -25.55
C TYR A 74 -6.75 11.66 -24.13
N THR A 75 -7.05 10.64 -23.32
CA THR A 75 -6.76 10.66 -21.87
C THR A 75 -6.48 9.27 -21.34
N ASN A 76 -5.55 9.19 -20.39
CA ASN A 76 -5.35 8.04 -19.51
C ASN A 76 -5.80 8.39 -18.08
N LEU A 77 -6.49 7.44 -17.45
CA LEU A 77 -6.92 7.51 -16.05
C LEU A 77 -6.35 6.31 -15.31
N ASN A 78 -5.66 6.56 -14.20
CA ASN A 78 -5.22 5.53 -13.27
C ASN A 78 -5.57 5.93 -11.82
N GLY A 79 -5.57 4.97 -10.91
CA GLY A 79 -5.85 5.25 -9.50
C GLY A 79 -5.54 4.09 -8.57
N SER A 80 -5.32 4.41 -7.30
CA SER A 80 -5.09 3.43 -6.26
C SER A 80 -5.58 3.92 -4.90
N ILE A 81 -6.06 2.99 -4.07
CA ILE A 81 -6.28 3.25 -2.64
C ILE A 81 -4.90 3.40 -2.00
N GLU A 82 -4.69 4.53 -1.32
CA GLU A 82 -3.42 4.87 -0.70
C GLU A 82 -3.39 4.44 0.79
N THR A 83 -4.47 4.66 1.52
CA THR A 83 -4.60 4.22 2.92
C THR A 83 -5.97 3.61 3.18
N PHE A 84 -6.03 2.66 4.12
CA PHE A 84 -7.27 2.05 4.59
C PHE A 84 -7.22 1.86 6.11
N ASN A 85 -7.93 2.71 6.85
CA ASN A 85 -7.99 2.71 8.30
C ASN A 85 -9.34 2.18 8.78
N LYS A 86 -9.33 0.94 9.28
CA LYS A 86 -10.51 0.26 9.81
C LYS A 86 -11.00 0.85 11.14
N ALA A 87 -10.12 1.37 11.99
CA ALA A 87 -10.50 1.91 13.29
C ALA A 87 -11.37 3.16 13.14
N ASP A 88 -11.01 4.02 12.19
CA ASP A 88 -11.71 5.28 11.93
C ASP A 88 -12.74 5.20 10.80
N ASN A 89 -12.87 4.05 10.14
CA ASN A 89 -13.68 3.85 8.92
C ASN A 89 -13.34 4.88 7.81
N LYS A 90 -12.04 5.10 7.58
CA LYS A 90 -11.53 6.08 6.60
C LYS A 90 -10.59 5.43 5.60
N PHE A 91 -10.55 5.98 4.39
CA PHE A 91 -9.58 5.61 3.38
C PHE A 91 -9.14 6.85 2.60
N THR A 92 -7.99 6.77 1.94
CA THR A 92 -7.54 7.76 0.95
C THR A 92 -7.37 7.09 -0.40
N HIS A 93 -7.61 7.83 -1.48
CA HIS A 93 -7.44 7.36 -2.85
C HIS A 93 -6.74 8.46 -3.66
N VAL A 94 -5.79 8.05 -4.50
CA VAL A 94 -5.10 8.94 -5.44
C VAL A 94 -5.47 8.53 -6.85
N ALA A 95 -5.93 9.49 -7.65
CA ALA A 95 -6.22 9.31 -9.06
C ALA A 95 -5.27 10.19 -9.90
N TYR A 96 -4.76 9.65 -11.00
CA TYR A 96 -3.95 10.35 -11.98
C TYR A 96 -4.74 10.47 -13.28
N VAL A 97 -4.91 11.69 -13.77
CA VAL A 97 -5.57 11.98 -15.05
C VAL A 97 -4.56 12.68 -15.94
N LYS A 98 -4.23 12.05 -17.07
CA LYS A 98 -3.19 12.54 -17.97
C LYS A 98 -3.72 12.66 -19.41
N PRO A 99 -3.62 13.82 -20.06
CA PRO A 99 -3.85 13.91 -21.50
C PRO A 99 -2.75 13.14 -22.27
N ILE A 100 -3.12 12.47 -23.35
CA ILE A 100 -2.19 11.72 -24.19
C ILE A 100 -2.27 12.17 -25.66
N ASN A 101 -1.24 11.84 -26.44
CA ASN A 101 -1.14 12.16 -27.88
C ASN A 101 -1.14 13.66 -28.21
N GLY A 102 -0.62 14.52 -27.32
CA GLY A 102 -0.55 15.96 -27.55
C GLY A 102 -1.91 16.68 -27.53
N ASN A 103 -2.98 15.98 -27.18
CA ASN A 103 -4.31 16.54 -27.12
C ASN A 103 -4.47 17.45 -25.89
N LYS A 104 -4.99 18.66 -26.12
CA LYS A 104 -5.58 19.47 -25.06
C LYS A 104 -7.03 19.04 -24.95
N SER A 105 -7.41 18.36 -23.88
CA SER A 105 -8.84 18.09 -23.64
C SER A 105 -9.50 19.42 -23.29
N GLU A 106 -10.34 19.95 -24.19
CA GLU A 106 -10.92 21.29 -24.07
C GLU A 106 -11.84 21.43 -22.85
N SER A 107 -12.51 20.35 -22.46
CA SER A 107 -13.31 20.27 -21.24
C SER A 107 -13.34 18.83 -20.72
N VAL A 108 -13.10 18.65 -19.42
CA VAL A 108 -13.11 17.34 -18.75
C VAL A 108 -13.90 17.42 -17.45
N SER A 109 -14.68 16.38 -17.17
CA SER A 109 -15.35 16.19 -15.87
C SER A 109 -14.83 14.91 -15.24
N ILE A 110 -14.43 15.00 -13.97
CA ILE A 110 -13.88 13.88 -13.20
C ILE A 110 -14.80 13.66 -12.00
N THR A 111 -15.31 12.43 -11.88
CA THR A 111 -16.20 12.02 -10.79
C THR A 111 -15.63 10.82 -10.04
N GLY A 112 -15.73 10.84 -8.71
CA GLY A 112 -15.46 9.69 -7.86
C GLY A 112 -16.73 9.25 -7.14
N SER A 113 -17.01 7.94 -7.14
CA SER A 113 -18.20 7.37 -6.47
C SER A 113 -17.83 6.12 -5.68
N LEU A 114 -18.40 5.98 -4.48
CA LEU A 114 -18.35 4.73 -3.73
C LEU A 114 -19.37 3.75 -4.31
N THR A 115 -18.89 2.72 -5.00
CA THR A 115 -19.75 1.64 -5.52
C THR A 115 -20.25 0.71 -4.41
N GLN A 116 -19.51 0.62 -3.30
CA GLN A 116 -19.88 -0.09 -2.08
C GLN A 116 -19.39 0.69 -0.85
N GLY A 117 -20.06 0.49 0.30
CA GLY A 117 -19.66 1.11 1.57
C GLY A 117 -19.97 2.61 1.68
N SER A 118 -20.86 3.14 0.82
CA SER A 118 -21.30 4.53 0.91
C SER A 118 -22.07 4.78 2.20
N ASN A 119 -21.68 5.82 2.94
CA ASN A 119 -22.43 6.33 4.07
C ASN A 119 -23.17 7.60 3.64
N VAL A 120 -24.46 7.45 3.30
CA VAL A 120 -25.28 8.54 2.73
C VAL A 120 -25.50 9.68 3.73
N SER A 121 -25.52 9.38 5.03
CA SER A 121 -25.58 10.38 6.12
C SER A 121 -24.19 10.81 6.62
N GLY A 122 -23.13 10.34 5.96
CA GLY A 122 -21.75 10.66 6.28
C GLY A 122 -21.36 12.10 5.89
N LYS A 123 -20.16 12.49 6.32
CA LYS A 123 -19.57 13.77 5.91
C LYS A 123 -19.12 13.70 4.44
N SER A 124 -19.19 14.85 3.76
CA SER A 124 -18.59 14.99 2.42
C SER A 124 -17.08 14.71 2.45
N PRO A 125 -16.52 14.14 1.37
CA PRO A 125 -15.09 13.86 1.28
C PRO A 125 -14.28 15.15 1.16
N ILE A 126 -13.01 15.08 1.57
CA ILE A 126 -12.03 16.14 1.29
C ILE A 126 -11.35 15.79 -0.03
N VAL A 127 -11.45 16.69 -1.01
CA VAL A 127 -10.84 16.51 -2.34
C VAL A 127 -9.79 17.59 -2.55
N LYS A 128 -8.58 17.17 -2.96
CA LYS A 128 -7.47 18.06 -3.32
C LYS A 128 -7.00 17.72 -4.73
N VAL A 129 -6.71 18.74 -5.52
CA VAL A 129 -6.26 18.62 -6.91
C VAL A 129 -4.89 19.26 -7.04
N TYR A 130 -4.00 18.59 -7.76
CA TYR A 130 -2.61 19.02 -7.96
C TYR A 130 -2.27 18.91 -9.45
N GLU A 131 -1.45 19.84 -9.93
CA GLU A 131 -0.84 19.82 -11.26
C GLU A 131 0.63 19.41 -11.12
N TYR A 132 1.12 18.53 -11.99
CA TYR A 132 2.47 17.98 -11.99
C TYR A 132 3.04 17.93 -13.41
#